data_AF-G8UHM0-F1
#
_entry.id   AF-G8UHM0-F1
#
_cell.length_a   1.000
_cell.length_b   1.000
_cell.length_c   1.000
_cell.angle_alpha   90.00
_cell.angle_beta   90.00
_cell.angle_gamma   90.00
#
_symmetry.space_group_name_H-M   'P 1'
#
loop_
_entity.id
_entity.type
_entity.pdbx_description
1 polymer ?
#
loop_
_entity_poly.entity_id
_entity_poly.type
_entity_poly.pdbx_seq_one_letter_code
_entity_poly.pdbx_strand_id
1 'polypeptide(L)'
;MYELLGENLIENIYENIHENMPVTMDKGLCGIAWGLCSLLEDNFLEGDVDEILSDIDNKIMERDPIRITDLSFNTGLEGIWCYVQKRIAYAKKTQRVLPFDEKYRDKIGKSIQKTGVSLKASSPLDVITIANVDSTMNFLKFPLGLDNGCAGVLLKHILK
;
A
#
# COMPACT_ATOMS: atom_id res chain seq x y z
N MET A 1 -9.80 -10.75 -18.81
CA MET A 1 -10.81 -10.17 -17.87
C MET A 1 -10.12 -9.52 -16.68
N TYR A 2 -9.20 -10.21 -16.00
CA TYR A 2 -8.42 -9.61 -14.89
C TYR A 2 -7.30 -8.65 -15.34
N GLU A 3 -6.69 -8.86 -16.52
CA GLU A 3 -5.76 -7.88 -17.13
C GLU A 3 -6.44 -6.53 -17.35
N LEU A 4 -7.63 -6.53 -17.98
CA LEU A 4 -8.42 -5.32 -18.18
C LEU A 4 -8.78 -4.62 -16.86
N LEU A 5 -8.93 -5.37 -15.76
CA LEU A 5 -9.17 -4.81 -14.43
C LEU A 5 -7.90 -4.21 -13.82
N GLY A 6 -6.73 -4.82 -14.05
CA GLY A 6 -5.43 -4.29 -13.63
C GLY A 6 -5.06 -3.01 -14.38
N GLU A 7 -5.26 -2.97 -15.70
CA GLU A 7 -5.07 -1.79 -16.54
C GLU A 7 -5.98 -0.63 -16.10
N ASN A 8 -7.28 -0.90 -15.94
CA ASN A 8 -8.24 0.09 -15.42
C ASN A 8 -7.89 0.57 -14.00
N LEU A 9 -7.31 -0.29 -13.16
CA LEU A 9 -6.84 0.09 -11.83
C LEU A 9 -5.67 1.06 -11.91
N ILE A 10 -4.68 0.77 -12.76
CA ILE A 10 -3.55 1.66 -13.00
C ILE A 10 -4.05 3.02 -13.51
N GLU A 11 -4.92 3.03 -14.52
CA GLU A 11 -5.48 4.28 -15.06
C GLU A 11 -6.24 5.06 -13.99
N ASN A 12 -7.10 4.39 -13.21
CA ASN A 12 -7.84 5.05 -12.14
C ASN A 12 -6.90 5.60 -11.05
N ILE A 13 -5.82 4.90 -10.72
CA ILE A 13 -4.80 5.36 -9.80
C ILE A 13 -4.11 6.62 -10.34
N TYR A 14 -3.69 6.64 -11.61
CA TYR A 14 -3.08 7.81 -12.23
C TYR A 14 -4.03 9.01 -12.29
N GLU A 15 -5.33 8.78 -12.52
CA GLU A 15 -6.33 9.85 -12.58
C GLU A 15 -6.72 10.41 -11.21
N ASN A 16 -6.65 9.60 -10.15
CA ASN A 16 -7.24 9.94 -8.85
C ASN A 16 -6.21 10.08 -7.70
N ILE A 17 -4.94 9.73 -7.90
CA ILE A 17 -3.88 10.11 -6.95
C ILE A 17 -3.71 11.63 -6.98
N HIS A 18 -3.78 12.25 -5.81
CA HIS A 18 -3.49 13.68 -5.64
C HIS A 18 -2.74 13.93 -4.32
N GLU A 19 -2.04 15.06 -4.23
CA GLU A 19 -1.15 15.39 -3.11
C GLU A 19 -1.81 15.39 -1.72
N ASN A 20 -3.14 15.61 -1.67
CA ASN A 20 -3.92 15.66 -0.43
C ASN A 20 -4.41 14.29 0.05
N MET A 21 -4.03 13.19 -0.60
CA MET A 21 -4.48 11.87 -0.17
C MET A 21 -3.91 11.50 1.20
N PRO A 22 -4.72 10.84 2.06
CA PRO A 22 -4.27 10.47 3.39
C PRO A 22 -3.16 9.41 3.32
N VAL A 23 -2.22 9.46 4.25
CA VAL A 23 -1.17 8.45 4.42
C VAL A 23 -1.70 7.36 5.35
N THR A 24 -2.65 6.57 4.86
CA THR A 24 -3.33 5.51 5.60
C THR A 24 -3.37 4.20 4.81
N MET A 25 -3.51 3.07 5.49
CA MET A 25 -3.57 1.75 4.87
C MET A 25 -4.95 1.43 4.31
N ASP A 26 -6.01 1.93 4.96
CA ASP A 26 -7.39 1.64 4.56
C ASP A 26 -7.76 2.30 3.22
N LYS A 27 -7.71 3.64 3.16
CA LYS A 27 -8.23 4.46 2.05
C LYS A 27 -7.15 5.30 1.38
N GLY A 28 -5.94 5.27 1.93
CA GLY A 28 -4.86 6.19 1.60
C GLY A 28 -3.74 5.59 0.78
N LEU A 29 -2.68 6.38 0.65
CA LEU A 29 -1.51 6.09 -0.16
C LEU A 29 -0.83 4.76 0.20
N CYS A 30 -0.75 4.40 1.48
CA CYS A 30 -0.13 3.14 1.89
C CYS A 30 -0.91 1.93 1.36
N GLY A 31 -2.24 1.97 1.42
CA GLY A 31 -3.08 0.89 0.91
C GLY A 31 -2.97 0.71 -0.60
N ILE A 32 -3.05 1.83 -1.33
CA ILE A 32 -2.93 1.87 -2.79
C ILE A 32 -1.57 1.31 -3.22
N ALA A 33 -0.50 1.83 -2.63
CA ALA A 33 0.85 1.44 -2.99
C ALA A 33 1.21 0.02 -2.55
N TRP A 34 0.68 -0.45 -1.42
CA TRP A 34 0.80 -1.85 -1.01
C TRP A 34 0.12 -2.78 -2.02
N GLY A 35 -1.04 -2.39 -2.52
CA GLY A 35 -1.76 -3.12 -3.55
C GLY A 35 -1.00 -3.19 -4.86
N LEU A 36 -0.57 -2.05 -5.40
CA LEU A 36 0.27 -1.98 -6.60
C LEU A 36 1.55 -2.81 -6.47
N CYS A 37 2.26 -2.69 -5.36
CA CYS A 37 3.48 -3.46 -5.10
C CYS A 37 3.21 -4.97 -5.14
N SER A 38 2.05 -5.42 -4.67
CA SER A 38 1.68 -6.84 -4.67
C SER A 38 1.34 -7.33 -6.08
N LEU A 39 0.63 -6.51 -6.87
CA LEU A 39 0.29 -6.84 -8.26
C LEU A 39 1.52 -6.91 -9.16
N LEU A 40 2.46 -5.99 -8.99
CA LEU A 40 3.76 -6.00 -9.69
C LEU A 40 4.62 -7.20 -9.24
N GLU A 41 4.58 -7.57 -7.95
CA GLU A 41 5.32 -8.74 -7.44
C GLU A 41 4.85 -10.06 -8.04
N ASP A 42 3.55 -10.21 -8.26
CA ASP A 42 2.96 -11.42 -8.79
C ASP A 42 2.82 -11.40 -10.34
N ASN A 43 3.44 -10.41 -11.02
CA ASN A 43 3.42 -10.19 -12.47
C ASN A 43 2.01 -10.02 -13.07
N PHE A 44 1.06 -9.51 -12.28
CA PHE A 44 -0.27 -9.13 -12.79
C PHE A 44 -0.27 -7.75 -13.45
N LEU A 45 0.75 -6.94 -13.17
CA LEU A 45 1.01 -5.67 -13.82
C LEU A 45 2.46 -5.68 -14.32
N GLU A 46 2.68 -5.13 -15.50
CA GLU A 46 4.03 -4.85 -16.01
C GLU A 46 4.46 -3.44 -15.61
N GLY A 47 5.73 -3.28 -15.23
CA GLY A 47 6.31 -1.98 -14.92
C GLY A 47 7.43 -2.06 -13.89
N ASP A 48 8.24 -1.01 -13.81
CA ASP A 48 9.25 -0.90 -12.78
C ASP A 48 8.62 -0.41 -11.47
N VAL A 49 8.76 -1.20 -10.41
CA VAL A 49 8.16 -0.90 -9.10
C VAL A 49 8.66 0.42 -8.50
N ASP A 50 9.90 0.82 -8.80
CA ASP A 50 10.51 2.02 -8.23
C ASP A 50 10.11 3.26 -9.03
N GLU A 51 9.98 3.13 -10.35
CA GLU A 51 9.38 4.19 -11.18
C GLU A 51 7.94 4.47 -10.75
N ILE A 52 7.16 3.44 -10.45
CA ILE A 52 5.73 3.59 -10.11
C ILE A 52 5.52 4.10 -8.68
N LEU A 53 6.33 3.68 -7.71
CA LEU A 53 6.04 3.91 -6.28
C LEU A 53 6.95 4.94 -5.60
N SER A 54 8.03 5.41 -6.22
CA SER A 54 8.99 6.32 -5.59
C SER A 54 8.37 7.65 -5.13
N ASP A 55 7.42 8.21 -5.89
CA ASP A 55 6.72 9.45 -5.48
C ASP A 55 5.85 9.22 -4.24
N ILE A 56 5.20 8.06 -4.14
CA ILE A 56 4.42 7.68 -2.96
C ILE A 56 5.36 7.44 -1.76
N ASP A 57 6.49 6.74 -1.98
CA ASP A 57 7.51 6.53 -0.95
C ASP A 57 7.99 7.88 -0.40
N ASN A 58 8.31 8.83 -1.28
CA ASN A 58 8.72 10.19 -0.92
C ASN A 58 7.63 10.94 -0.15
N LYS A 59 6.37 10.85 -0.59
CA LYS A 59 5.24 11.48 0.10
C LYS A 59 5.05 10.94 1.51
N ILE A 60 5.21 9.62 1.68
CA ILE A 60 5.15 8.96 2.99
C ILE A 60 6.31 9.42 3.90
N MET A 61 7.49 9.67 3.33
CA MET A 61 8.66 10.17 4.08
C MET A 61 8.48 11.57 4.66
N GLU A 62 7.57 12.39 4.13
CA GLU A 62 7.25 13.70 4.70
C GLU A 62 6.68 13.60 6.14
N ARG A 63 6.10 12.44 6.50
CA ARG A 63 5.54 12.18 7.83
C ARG A 63 6.63 11.73 8.79
N ASP A 64 6.97 12.54 9.80
CA ASP A 64 7.94 12.14 10.82
C ASP A 64 7.39 11.00 11.70
N PRO A 65 7.92 9.76 11.62
CA PRO A 65 7.34 8.61 12.32
C PRO A 65 7.37 8.73 13.84
N ILE A 66 8.26 9.56 14.39
CA ILE A 66 8.37 9.79 15.84
C ILE A 66 7.19 10.63 16.38
N ARG A 67 6.53 11.39 15.51
CA ARG A 67 5.42 12.29 15.88
C ARG A 67 4.04 11.66 15.69
N ILE A 68 3.97 10.45 15.15
CA ILE A 68 2.71 9.76 14.90
C ILE A 68 2.19 9.19 16.22
N THR A 69 1.00 9.64 16.64
CA THR A 69 0.33 9.19 17.86
C THR A 69 -0.77 8.16 17.60
N ASP A 70 -1.32 8.13 16.38
CA ASP A 70 -2.24 7.08 15.96
C ASP A 70 -1.43 5.81 15.64
N LEU A 71 -1.61 4.77 16.45
CA LEU A 71 -0.89 3.51 16.32
C LEU A 71 -1.69 2.45 15.54
N SER A 72 -2.91 2.76 15.13
CA SER A 72 -3.79 1.78 14.48
C SER A 72 -3.25 1.29 13.12
N PHE A 73 -3.64 0.09 12.73
CA PHE A 73 -3.31 -0.46 11.41
C PHE A 73 -3.93 0.33 10.26
N ASN A 74 -5.21 0.69 10.37
CA ASN A 74 -5.95 1.30 9.26
C ASN A 74 -5.45 2.70 8.93
N THR A 75 -5.26 3.55 9.95
CA THR A 75 -4.98 4.98 9.76
C THR A 75 -3.66 5.46 10.36
N GLY A 76 -2.98 4.60 11.12
CA GLY A 76 -1.84 4.97 11.94
C GLY A 76 -0.52 4.32 11.54
N LEU A 77 0.41 4.36 12.51
CA LEU A 77 1.80 3.95 12.37
C LEU A 77 1.96 2.49 11.92
N GLU A 78 1.10 1.58 12.38
CA GLU A 78 1.16 0.16 12.03
C GLU A 78 0.95 -0.06 10.52
N GLY A 79 -0.01 0.65 9.91
CA GLY A 79 -0.28 0.57 8.48
C GLY A 79 0.88 1.11 7.64
N ILE A 80 1.43 2.25 8.05
CA ILE A 80 2.60 2.84 7.38
C ILE A 80 3.79 1.88 7.44
N TRP A 81 4.04 1.29 8.62
CA TRP A 81 5.09 0.30 8.80
C TRP A 81 4.88 -0.94 7.94
N CYS A 82 3.65 -1.44 7.83
CA CYS A 82 3.32 -2.57 6.97
C CYS A 82 3.71 -2.32 5.50
N TYR A 83 3.42 -1.12 4.97
CA TYR A 83 3.83 -0.75 3.61
C TYR A 83 5.35 -0.63 3.47
N VAL A 84 6.02 0.07 4.38
CA VAL A 84 7.49 0.23 4.37
C VAL A 84 8.19 -1.14 4.36
N GLN A 85 7.71 -2.08 5.17
CA GLN A 85 8.26 -3.43 5.23
C GLN A 85 8.03 -4.22 3.94
N LYS A 86 6.85 -4.08 3.30
CA LYS A 86 6.56 -4.70 1.99
C LYS A 86 7.56 -4.23 0.93
N ARG A 87 7.77 -2.90 0.82
CA ARG A 87 8.72 -2.30 -0.13
C ARG A 87 10.17 -2.74 0.13
N ILE A 88 10.61 -2.77 1.40
CA ILE A 88 11.95 -3.26 1.77
C ILE A 88 12.10 -4.76 1.43
N ALA A 89 11.09 -5.58 1.71
CA ALA A 89 11.12 -7.00 1.41
C ALA A 89 11.21 -7.26 -0.10
N TYR A 90 10.41 -6.54 -0.89
CA TYR A 90 10.45 -6.61 -2.35
C TYR A 90 11.84 -6.23 -2.88
N ALA A 91 12.40 -5.10 -2.45
CA ALA A 91 13.72 -4.65 -2.90
C ALA A 91 14.82 -5.66 -2.58
N LYS A 92 14.78 -6.27 -1.38
CA LYS A 92 15.72 -7.35 -1.01
C LYS A 92 15.56 -8.59 -1.88
N LYS A 93 14.32 -9.04 -2.11
CA LYS A 93 14.00 -10.20 -2.95
C LYS A 93 14.51 -10.03 -4.38
N THR A 94 14.42 -8.81 -4.90
CA THR A 94 14.78 -8.46 -6.29
C THR A 94 16.19 -7.84 -6.41
N GLN A 95 16.97 -7.81 -5.32
CA GLN A 95 18.33 -7.25 -5.27
C GLN A 95 18.42 -5.78 -5.74
N ARG A 96 17.38 -4.99 -5.44
CA ARG A 96 17.29 -3.55 -5.74
C ARG A 96 17.81 -2.69 -4.60
N VAL A 97 17.98 -1.40 -4.87
CA VAL A 97 18.28 -0.39 -3.85
C VAL A 97 17.13 -0.34 -2.85
N LEU A 98 17.45 -0.21 -1.56
CA LEU A 98 16.42 -0.12 -0.53
C LEU A 98 15.65 1.20 -0.66
N PRO A 99 14.31 1.15 -0.73
CA PRO A 99 13.49 2.34 -0.70
C PRO A 99 13.53 2.99 0.69
N PHE A 100 13.04 4.24 0.74
CA PHE A 100 13.13 5.13 1.87
C PHE A 100 14.59 5.49 2.23
N ASP A 101 14.84 6.65 2.83
CA ASP A 101 16.19 6.94 3.32
C ASP A 101 16.48 6.21 4.65
N GLU A 102 17.77 6.08 4.98
CA GLU A 102 18.20 5.38 6.20
C GLU A 102 17.62 6.01 7.48
N LYS A 103 17.56 7.35 7.52
CA LYS A 103 17.04 8.08 8.67
C LYS A 103 15.55 7.81 8.88
N TYR A 104 14.78 7.70 7.82
CA TYR A 104 13.36 7.36 7.88
C TYR A 104 13.16 5.95 8.41
N ARG A 105 13.88 4.97 7.84
CA ARG A 105 13.83 3.55 8.28
C ARG A 105 14.16 3.40 9.76
N ASP A 106 15.20 4.09 10.22
CA ASP A 106 15.59 4.10 11.63
C ASP A 106 14.51 4.68 12.54
N LYS A 107 13.93 5.81 12.14
CA LYS A 107 12.89 6.48 12.91
C LYS A 107 11.64 5.63 13.04
N ILE A 108 11.13 5.09 11.94
CA ILE A 108 9.91 4.28 11.96
C ILE A 108 10.12 2.97 12.73
N GLY A 109 11.28 2.32 12.58
CA GLY A 109 11.63 1.12 13.36
C GLY A 109 11.67 1.40 14.87
N LYS A 110 12.25 2.53 15.29
CA LYS A 110 12.26 2.96 16.70
C LYS A 110 10.86 3.31 17.21
N SER A 111 10.03 3.97 16.41
CA SER A 111 8.65 4.27 16.79
C SER A 111 7.86 3.00 17.04
N ILE A 112 7.94 2.02 16.13
CA ILE A 112 7.27 0.72 16.27
C ILE A 112 7.77 -0.07 17.47
N GLN A 113 9.09 -0.11 17.75
CA GLN A 113 9.59 -0.80 18.95
C GLN A 113 9.02 -0.23 20.26
N LYS A 114 8.77 1.08 20.32
CA LYS A 114 8.23 1.73 21.52
C LYS A 114 6.78 1.39 21.81
N THR A 115 6.00 0.98 20.80
CA THR A 115 4.57 0.71 20.99
C THR A 115 4.31 -0.64 21.65
N GLY A 116 5.29 -1.55 21.68
CA GLY A 116 5.11 -2.92 22.17
C GLY A 116 4.17 -3.77 21.31
N VAL A 117 3.82 -3.29 20.11
CA VAL A 117 2.94 -3.99 19.17
C VAL A 117 3.63 -5.27 18.70
N SER A 118 2.93 -6.40 18.83
CA SER A 118 3.37 -7.67 18.28
C SER A 118 3.22 -7.61 16.77
N LEU A 119 4.35 -7.45 16.07
CA LEU A 119 4.45 -7.42 14.61
C LEU A 119 4.21 -8.81 14.01
N LYS A 120 3.01 -9.36 14.18
CA LYS A 120 2.57 -10.43 13.27
C LYS A 120 2.28 -9.76 11.95
N ALA A 121 3.06 -10.09 10.92
CA ALA A 121 2.80 -9.69 9.55
C ALA A 121 1.52 -10.36 9.06
N SER A 122 0.36 -9.82 9.46
CA SER A 122 -0.91 -10.09 8.80
C SER A 122 -0.91 -9.32 7.49
N SER A 123 -1.36 -9.96 6.42
CA SER A 123 -1.66 -9.24 5.18
C SER A 123 -2.66 -8.12 5.51
N PRO A 124 -2.56 -6.92 4.94
CA PRO A 124 -3.63 -5.93 5.01
C PRO A 124 -4.99 -6.51 4.63
N LEU A 125 -5.02 -7.53 3.75
CA LEU A 125 -6.24 -8.22 3.34
C LEU A 125 -6.88 -9.08 4.45
N ASP A 126 -6.13 -9.42 5.50
CA ASP A 126 -6.64 -10.13 6.69
C ASP A 126 -7.30 -9.17 7.70
N VAL A 127 -6.98 -7.87 7.60
CA VAL A 127 -7.36 -6.85 8.59
C VAL A 127 -8.41 -5.89 8.03
N ILE A 128 -8.33 -5.56 6.74
CA ILE A 128 -9.18 -4.57 6.09
C ILE A 128 -10.40 -5.23 5.45
N THR A 129 -11.56 -4.62 5.67
CA THR A 129 -12.81 -5.04 5.03
C THR A 129 -12.74 -4.80 3.52
N ILE A 130 -12.84 -5.87 2.75
CA ILE A 130 -12.90 -5.77 1.29
C ILE A 130 -14.30 -6.13 0.84
N ALA A 131 -14.93 -5.21 0.11
CA ALA A 131 -16.25 -5.40 -0.50
C ALA A 131 -16.35 -6.74 -1.24
N ASN A 132 -17.51 -7.40 -1.13
CA ASN A 132 -17.86 -8.46 -2.07
C ASN A 132 -18.41 -7.78 -3.32
N VAL A 133 -17.66 -7.88 -4.42
CA VAL A 133 -17.97 -7.19 -5.68
C VAL A 133 -18.31 -8.24 -6.73
N ASP A 134 -19.36 -8.01 -7.51
CA ASP A 134 -19.69 -8.84 -8.67
C ASP A 134 -19.14 -8.23 -9.97
N SER A 135 -19.14 -9.02 -11.05
CA SER A 135 -18.60 -8.65 -12.36
C SER A 135 -19.32 -7.49 -13.09
N THR A 136 -20.39 -6.93 -12.52
CA THR A 136 -21.22 -5.85 -13.11
C THR A 136 -20.93 -4.47 -12.51
N MET A 137 -20.14 -4.39 -11.43
CA MET A 137 -19.83 -3.11 -10.79
C MET A 137 -18.82 -2.28 -11.60
N ASN A 138 -19.07 -0.96 -11.68
CA ASN A 138 -18.15 -0.02 -12.31
C ASN A 138 -17.03 0.37 -11.33
N PHE A 139 -15.87 -0.26 -11.50
CA PHE A 139 -14.68 -0.07 -10.68
C PHE A 139 -14.14 1.36 -10.69
N LEU A 140 -14.44 2.16 -11.72
CA LEU A 140 -13.99 3.56 -11.81
C LEU A 140 -14.65 4.47 -10.77
N LYS A 141 -15.72 4.01 -10.10
CA LYS A 141 -16.42 4.75 -9.04
C LYS A 141 -15.99 4.34 -7.63
N PHE A 142 -15.10 3.37 -7.51
CA PHE A 142 -14.65 2.88 -6.21
C PHE A 142 -13.55 3.79 -5.66
N PRO A 143 -13.46 3.96 -4.33
CA PRO A 143 -12.26 4.50 -3.71
C PRO A 143 -11.02 3.71 -4.14
N LEU A 144 -9.86 4.36 -4.21
CA LEU A 144 -8.62 3.70 -4.64
C LEU A 144 -8.06 2.69 -3.62
N GLY A 145 -8.29 2.94 -2.32
CA GLY A 145 -7.68 2.19 -1.23
C GLY A 145 -8.09 0.72 -1.11
N LEU A 146 -7.66 0.09 -0.01
CA LEU A 146 -7.98 -1.30 0.28
C LEU A 146 -9.41 -1.46 0.84
N ASP A 147 -9.85 -0.54 1.70
CA ASP A 147 -11.18 -0.58 2.34
C ASP A 147 -12.27 -0.22 1.33
N ASN A 148 -13.03 -1.24 0.92
CA ASN A 148 -14.08 -1.14 -0.10
C ASN A 148 -13.62 -0.44 -1.38
N GLY A 149 -12.33 -0.45 -1.67
CA GLY A 149 -11.73 0.20 -2.82
C GLY A 149 -11.18 -0.79 -3.83
N CYS A 150 -10.88 -0.29 -5.02
CA CYS A 150 -10.51 -1.12 -6.16
C CYS A 150 -9.22 -1.93 -5.93
N ALA A 151 -8.21 -1.38 -5.22
CA ALA A 151 -7.00 -2.12 -4.88
C ALA A 151 -7.30 -3.36 -4.02
N GLY A 152 -8.12 -3.21 -2.98
CA GLY A 152 -8.48 -4.33 -2.11
C GLY A 152 -9.30 -5.40 -2.84
N VAL A 153 -10.27 -4.97 -3.66
CA VAL A 153 -11.13 -5.88 -4.42
C VAL A 153 -10.33 -6.69 -5.43
N LEU A 154 -9.41 -6.05 -6.16
CA LEU A 154 -8.59 -6.71 -7.18
C LEU A 154 -7.67 -7.76 -6.54
N LEU A 155 -6.99 -7.40 -5.45
CA LEU A 155 -6.11 -8.32 -4.70
C LEU A 155 -6.86 -9.53 -4.13
N LYS A 156 -8.09 -9.35 -3.62
CA LYS A 156 -8.90 -10.45 -3.10
C LYS A 156 -9.32 -11.47 -4.17
N HIS A 157 -9.43 -11.05 -5.43
CA HIS A 157 -9.79 -11.93 -6.54
C HIS A 157 -8.56 -12.59 -7.18
N ILE A 158 -7.41 -11.92 -7.12
CA ILE A 158 -6.16 -12.38 -7.75
C ILE A 158 -5.33 -13.28 -6.82
N LEU A 159 -5.29 -12.98 -5.52
CA LEU A 159 -4.45 -13.67 -4.53
C LEU A 159 -5.17 -14.82 -3.80
N LYS A 160 -6.27 -15.34 -4.36
CA LYS A 160 -7.04 -16.47 -3.84
C LYS A 160 -6.80 -17.74 -4.63
#